data_AF-T0YZE2-F1
#
_entry.id   AF-T0YZE2-F1
#
_cell.length_a   1.000
_cell.length_b   1.000
_cell.length_c   1.000
_cell.angle_alpha   90.00
_cell.angle_beta   90.00
_cell.angle_gamma   90.00
#
_symmetry.space_group_name_H-M   'P 1'
#
loop_
_entity.id
_entity.type
_entity.pdbx_description
1 polymer ?
#
loop_
_entity_poly.entity_id
_entity_poly.type
_entity_poly.pdbx_seq_one_letter_code
_entity_poly.pdbx_strand_id
1 'polypeptide(L)'
;MKPIEAVNDFVVKFANVNGSGSASANELFAKSILRMGVPVSPRNIFPSNIQGLPTWYEVRVTEAGHLGRRGGVDLMVAMNPQTWDADLAEIEPGGYLFYDSTRPLPAAKFRADDQRARHA
;
A
#
# COMPACT_ATOMS: atom_id res chain seq x y z
N MET A 1 -5.39 -18.48 -4.45
CA MET A 1 -3.92 -18.35 -4.34
C MET A 1 -3.50 -18.50 -2.89
N LYS A 2 -2.24 -18.87 -2.61
CA LYS A 2 -1.72 -18.86 -1.23
C LYS A 2 -1.43 -17.40 -0.83
N PRO A 3 -1.80 -16.95 0.38
CA PRO A 3 -1.41 -15.63 0.87
C PRO A 3 0.12 -15.45 0.90
N ILE A 4 0.58 -14.22 0.64
CA ILE A 4 2.00 -13.87 0.74
C ILE A 4 2.42 -13.92 2.21
N GLU A 5 3.50 -14.67 2.49
CA GLU A 5 4.16 -14.77 3.78
C GLU A 5 5.60 -14.31 3.58
N ALA A 6 5.97 -13.16 4.13
CA ALA A 6 7.29 -12.56 3.95
C ALA A 6 7.79 -11.95 5.26
N VAL A 7 9.11 -12.00 5.46
CA VAL A 7 9.81 -11.36 6.57
C VAL A 7 10.92 -10.51 5.97
N ASN A 8 10.93 -9.22 6.29
CA ASN A 8 11.94 -8.27 5.83
C ASN A 8 12.19 -8.25 4.31
N ASP A 9 11.22 -8.65 3.47
CA ASP A 9 11.28 -8.50 2.01
C ASP A 9 9.87 -8.34 1.44
N PHE A 10 9.37 -7.11 1.45
CA PHE A 10 8.03 -6.80 0.96
C PHE A 10 7.87 -5.33 0.56
N VAL A 11 6.82 -5.04 -0.19
CA VAL A 11 6.41 -3.71 -0.64
C VAL A 11 5.04 -3.36 -0.08
N VAL A 12 4.98 -2.25 0.65
CA VAL A 12 3.73 -1.61 1.06
C VAL A 12 3.52 -0.35 0.24
N LYS A 13 2.34 -0.20 -0.36
CA LYS A 13 1.98 1.00 -1.12
C LYS A 13 0.74 1.65 -0.52
N PHE A 14 0.84 2.94 -0.22
CA PHE A 14 -0.24 3.77 0.30
C PHE A 14 -0.80 4.62 -0.84
N ALA A 15 -2.03 4.37 -1.26
CA ALA A 15 -2.76 5.19 -2.23
C ALA A 15 -3.65 6.19 -1.48
N ASN A 16 -3.15 7.41 -1.35
CA ASN A 16 -3.65 8.44 -0.46
C ASN A 16 -4.47 9.51 -1.17
N VAL A 17 -5.18 10.30 -0.37
CA VAL A 17 -5.80 11.56 -0.79
C VAL A 17 -4.87 12.71 -0.43
N ASN A 18 -4.50 13.55 -1.39
CA ASN A 18 -3.64 14.72 -1.14
C ASN A 18 -4.32 15.67 -0.13
N GLY A 19 -3.55 16.19 0.82
CA GLY A 19 -4.04 17.06 1.90
C GLY A 19 -4.78 16.37 3.05
N SER A 20 -4.80 15.03 3.12
CA SER A 20 -5.42 14.27 4.22
C SER A 20 -4.56 14.17 5.50
N GLY A 21 -3.32 14.67 5.48
CA GLY A 21 -2.33 14.40 6.54
C GLY A 21 -1.59 13.07 6.39
N SER A 22 -1.81 12.34 5.28
CA SER A 22 -1.17 11.04 5.00
C SER A 22 0.35 11.06 5.02
N ALA A 23 0.99 12.18 4.69
CA ALA A 23 2.46 12.30 4.69
C ALA A 23 3.08 11.95 6.05
N SER A 24 2.47 12.41 7.16
CA SER A 24 2.98 12.13 8.51
C SER A 24 2.82 10.66 8.88
N ALA A 25 1.71 10.03 8.50
CA ALA A 25 1.48 8.59 8.74
C ALA A 25 2.44 7.71 7.92
N ASN A 26 2.64 8.07 6.65
CA ASN A 26 3.59 7.42 5.74
C ASN A 26 5.01 7.45 6.31
N GLU A 27 5.48 8.62 6.75
CA GLU A 27 6.81 8.77 7.34
C GLU A 27 6.93 7.95 8.63
N LEU A 28 5.90 7.99 9.50
CA LEU A 28 5.88 7.20 10.73
C LEU A 28 6.01 5.70 10.44
N PHE A 29 5.33 5.19 9.41
CA PHE A 29 5.42 3.79 9.01
C PHE A 29 6.85 3.42 8.63
N ALA A 30 7.44 4.11 7.64
CA ALA A 30 8.79 3.81 7.17
C ALA A 30 9.84 3.94 8.30
N LYS A 31 9.69 4.97 9.15
CA LYS A 31 10.59 5.23 10.28
C LYS A 31 10.49 4.16 11.36
N SER A 32 9.30 3.58 11.57
CA SER A 32 9.10 2.48 12.52
C SER A 32 9.86 1.23 12.07
N ILE A 33 9.75 0.86 10.78
CA ILE A 33 10.50 -0.27 10.22
C ILE A 33 12.01 -0.04 10.32
N LEU A 34 12.48 1.14 9.94
CA LEU A 34 13.90 1.50 10.04
C LEU A 34 14.42 1.39 11.48
N ARG A 35 13.62 1.81 12.47
CA ARG A 35 13.98 1.72 13.89
C ARG A 35 13.98 0.30 14.44
N MET A 36 13.32 -0.65 13.78
CA MET A 36 13.45 -2.08 14.08
C MET A 36 14.74 -2.67 13.49
N GLY A 37 15.56 -1.88 12.78
CA GLY A 37 16.84 -2.31 12.21
C GLY A 37 16.76 -2.85 10.78
N VAL A 38 15.59 -2.78 10.13
CA VAL A 38 15.39 -3.27 8.76
C VAL A 38 15.46 -2.11 7.77
N PRO A 39 16.34 -2.16 6.75
CA PRO A 39 16.42 -1.12 5.73
C PRO A 39 15.11 -0.95 4.97
N VAL A 40 14.81 0.30 4.63
CA VAL A 40 13.65 0.67 3.81
C VAL A 40 14.06 1.62 2.68
N SER A 41 13.42 1.48 1.53
CA SER A 41 13.49 2.43 0.42
C SER A 41 12.12 3.05 0.17
N PRO A 42 11.81 4.18 0.81
CA PRO A 42 10.55 4.89 0.60
C PRO A 42 10.59 5.79 -0.63
N ARG A 43 9.49 5.84 -1.37
CA ARG A 43 9.31 6.73 -2.51
C ARG A 43 8.00 7.48 -2.40
N ASN A 44 8.11 8.80 -2.33
CA ASN A 44 6.99 9.73 -2.47
C ASN A 44 6.66 9.92 -3.96
N ILE A 45 5.39 9.76 -4.33
CA ILE A 45 4.89 9.98 -5.69
C ILE A 45 3.76 11.00 -5.61
N PHE A 46 4.09 12.24 -5.97
CA PHE A 46 3.18 13.37 -6.00
C PHE A 46 3.08 13.87 -7.44
N PRO A 47 1.99 13.54 -8.17
CA PRO A 47 1.69 14.20 -9.43
C PRO A 47 1.51 15.70 -9.21
N SER A 48 1.66 16.49 -10.27
CA SER A 48 1.29 17.92 -10.23
C SER A 48 -0.23 18.02 -10.10
N ASN A 49 -0.72 18.05 -8.87
CA ASN A 49 -2.14 17.99 -8.54
C ASN A 49 -2.50 18.80 -7.29
N ILE A 50 -3.79 19.11 -7.16
CA ILE A 50 -4.36 19.88 -6.05
C ILE A 50 -4.87 18.97 -4.92
N GLN A 51 -5.24 19.56 -3.78
CA GLN A 51 -5.83 18.85 -2.65
C GLN A 51 -7.02 17.98 -3.07
N GLY A 52 -7.14 16.79 -2.50
CA GLY A 52 -8.19 15.81 -2.82
C GLY A 52 -7.80 14.82 -3.93
N LEU A 53 -6.78 15.11 -4.73
CA LEU A 53 -6.32 14.22 -5.80
C LEU A 53 -5.36 13.13 -5.29
N PRO A 54 -5.12 12.06 -6.06
CA PRO A 54 -4.32 10.93 -5.59
C PRO A 54 -2.84 11.24 -5.39
N THR A 55 -2.27 10.70 -4.32
CA THR A 55 -0.83 10.67 -4.07
C THR A 55 -0.45 9.28 -3.60
N TRP A 56 0.78 8.85 -3.87
CA TRP A 56 1.24 7.55 -3.43
C TRP A 56 2.51 7.62 -2.60
N TYR A 57 2.65 6.67 -1.70
CA TYR A 57 3.88 6.40 -0.98
C TYR A 57 4.16 4.90 -1.06
N GLU A 58 5.29 4.53 -1.66
CA GLU A 58 5.69 3.13 -1.78
C GLU A 58 6.90 2.90 -0.87
N VAL A 59 6.85 1.86 -0.04
CA VAL A 59 7.93 1.49 0.87
C VAL A 59 8.36 0.07 0.55
N ARG A 60 9.56 -0.08 -0.01
CA ARG A 60 10.23 -1.37 -0.07
C ARG A 60 10.93 -1.61 1.25
N VAL A 61 10.56 -2.68 1.95
CA VAL A 61 11.24 -3.20 3.13
C VAL A 61 12.11 -4.36 2.68
N THR A 62 13.41 -4.31 2.99
CA THR A 62 14.35 -5.34 2.52
C THR A 62 15.59 -5.42 3.41
N GLU A 63 15.85 -6.58 4.04
CA GLU A 63 17.08 -6.80 4.80
C GLU A 63 18.35 -6.79 3.92
N ALA A 64 18.21 -7.12 2.63
CA ALA A 64 19.29 -7.07 1.65
C ALA A 64 19.66 -5.64 1.20
N GLY A 65 18.97 -4.61 1.71
CA GLY A 65 19.32 -3.21 1.46
C GLY A 65 19.08 -2.71 0.03
N HIS A 66 18.21 -3.36 -0.74
CA HIS A 66 17.88 -2.91 -2.09
C HIS A 66 17.18 -1.54 -2.10
N LEU A 67 17.75 -0.60 -2.86
CA LEU A 67 17.25 0.77 -2.95
C LEU A 67 16.23 0.99 -4.10
N GLY A 68 16.26 0.15 -5.12
CA GLY A 68 15.38 0.27 -6.29
C GLY A 68 13.97 -0.26 -6.04
N ARG A 69 13.02 0.17 -6.88
CA ARG A 69 11.66 -0.40 -6.92
C ARG A 69 11.72 -1.88 -7.27
N ARG A 70 10.96 -2.72 -6.55
CA ARG A 70 10.85 -4.15 -6.83
C ARG A 70 9.88 -4.44 -7.99
N GLY A 71 8.83 -3.62 -8.12
CA GLY A 71 7.63 -3.99 -8.87
C GLY A 71 6.70 -4.84 -7.99
N GLY A 72 5.41 -4.77 -8.29
CA GLY A 72 4.37 -5.41 -7.48
C GLY A 72 4.17 -4.76 -6.11
N VAL A 73 3.03 -5.03 -5.50
CA VAL A 73 2.66 -4.59 -4.15
C VAL A 73 2.18 -5.79 -3.34
N ASP A 74 2.80 -6.05 -2.19
CA ASP A 74 2.34 -7.13 -1.31
C ASP A 74 1.19 -6.65 -0.41
N LEU A 75 1.21 -5.39 0.00
CA LEU A 75 0.15 -4.75 0.78
C LEU A 75 -0.21 -3.39 0.20
N MET A 76 -1.44 -3.24 -0.29
CA MET A 76 -2.01 -1.97 -0.70
C MET A 76 -2.85 -1.38 0.43
N VAL A 77 -2.57 -0.13 0.78
CA VAL A 77 -3.38 0.69 1.68
C VAL A 77 -4.14 1.70 0.81
N ALA A 78 -5.35 1.33 0.39
CA ALA A 78 -6.16 2.06 -0.57
C ALA A 78 -7.14 3.03 0.13
N MET A 79 -6.74 4.31 0.22
CA MET A 79 -7.53 5.38 0.84
C MET A 79 -8.18 6.32 -0.19
N ASN A 80 -7.75 6.25 -1.46
CA ASN A 80 -8.31 7.05 -2.54
C ASN A 80 -9.23 6.22 -3.46
N PRO A 81 -10.53 6.54 -3.55
CA PRO A 81 -11.44 5.78 -4.40
C PRO A 81 -11.24 6.03 -5.91
N GLN A 82 -10.58 7.12 -6.31
CA GLN A 82 -10.40 7.47 -7.73
C GLN A 82 -9.45 6.52 -8.45
N THR A 83 -8.50 5.94 -7.72
CA THR A 83 -7.44 5.09 -8.26
C THR A 83 -7.65 3.62 -7.94
N TRP A 84 -8.76 3.29 -7.27
CA TRP A 84 -9.10 1.95 -6.77
C TRP A 84 -8.75 0.82 -7.76
N ASP A 85 -9.29 0.88 -8.98
CA ASP A 85 -9.10 -0.20 -9.96
C ASP A 85 -7.62 -0.36 -10.35
N ALA A 86 -6.88 0.75 -10.48
CA ALA A 86 -5.46 0.73 -10.82
C ALA A 86 -4.60 0.26 -9.64
N ASP A 87 -4.93 0.69 -8.42
CA ASP A 87 -4.23 0.29 -7.21
C ASP A 87 -4.40 -1.21 -6.92
N LEU A 88 -5.60 -1.76 -7.08
CA LEU A 88 -5.87 -3.19 -6.92
C LEU A 88 -5.13 -4.06 -7.95
N ALA A 89 -4.95 -3.54 -9.17
CA ALA A 89 -4.21 -4.23 -10.22
C ALA A 89 -2.71 -4.35 -9.95
N GLU A 90 -2.14 -3.51 -9.08
CA GLU A 90 -0.73 -3.59 -8.67
C GLU A 90 -0.48 -4.61 -7.54
N ILE A 91 -1.54 -5.11 -6.89
CA ILE A 91 -1.41 -6.08 -5.81
C ILE A 91 -0.96 -7.42 -6.40
N GLU A 92 0.11 -7.99 -5.86
CA GLU A 92 0.60 -9.31 -6.28
C GLU A 92 -0.42 -10.41 -5.94
N PRO A 93 -0.46 -11.51 -6.71
CA PRO A 93 -1.13 -12.75 -6.32
C PRO A 93 -0.94 -13.13 -4.84
N GLY A 94 -2.04 -13.21 -4.08
CA GLY A 94 -1.99 -13.52 -2.65
C GLY A 94 -1.59 -12.34 -1.74
N GLY A 95 -1.42 -11.15 -2.30
CA GLY A 95 -1.22 -9.90 -1.54
C GLY A 95 -2.49 -9.44 -0.83
N TYR A 96 -2.35 -8.32 -0.13
CA TYR A 96 -3.32 -7.83 0.82
C TYR A 96 -3.86 -6.45 0.41
N LEU A 97 -5.16 -6.27 0.62
CA LEU A 97 -5.86 -4.99 0.47
C LEU A 97 -6.33 -4.51 1.85
N PHE A 98 -5.86 -3.34 2.26
CA PHE A 98 -6.36 -2.59 3.40
C PHE A 98 -7.07 -1.33 2.89
N TYR A 99 -8.33 -1.14 3.29
CA TYR A 99 -9.16 -0.04 2.79
C TYR A 99 -10.16 0.47 3.83
N ASP A 100 -10.70 1.67 3.59
CA ASP A 100 -11.79 2.23 4.40
C ASP A 100 -13.12 1.51 4.11
N SER A 101 -13.50 0.58 4.98
CA SER A 101 -14.74 -0.19 4.87
C SER A 101 -15.99 0.55 5.34
N THR A 102 -15.86 1.78 5.88
CA THR A 102 -17.02 2.62 6.23
C THR A 102 -17.76 3.13 5.00
N ARG A 103 -17.12 3.03 3.82
CA ARG A 103 -17.69 3.35 2.51
C ARG A 103 -17.94 2.06 1.73
N PRO A 104 -19.19 1.59 1.63
CA PRO A 104 -19.49 0.36 0.91
C PRO A 104 -19.12 0.47 -0.56
N LEU A 105 -18.41 -0.53 -1.06
CA LEU A 105 -18.10 -0.68 -2.49
C LEU A 105 -18.89 -1.86 -3.07
N PRO A 106 -19.34 -1.79 -4.34
CA PRO A 106 -19.94 -2.92 -5.02
C PRO A 106 -19.02 -4.14 -5.00
N ALA A 107 -19.56 -5.35 -4.86
CA ALA A 107 -18.77 -6.58 -4.85
C ALA A 107 -17.88 -6.73 -6.10
N ALA A 108 -18.35 -6.24 -7.26
CA ALA A 108 -17.62 -6.24 -8.52
C ALA A 108 -16.35 -5.35 -8.54
N LYS A 109 -16.16 -4.48 -7.55
CA LYS A 109 -14.95 -3.66 -7.39
C LYS A 109 -13.81 -4.43 -6.74
N PHE A 110 -14.07 -5.59 -6.13
CA PHE A 110 -13.06 -6.43 -5.51
C PHE A 110 -12.55 -7.47 -6.51
N ARG A 111 -11.32 -7.93 -6.30
CA ARG A 111 -10.76 -9.01 -7.11
C ARG A 111 -11.48 -10.32 -6.77
N ALA A 112 -11.53 -11.24 -7.73
CA ALA A 112 -12.18 -12.54 -7.54
C ALA A 112 -11.50 -13.39 -6.44
N ASP A 113 -10.23 -13.13 -6.14
CA ASP A 113 -9.45 -13.79 -5.10
C ASP A 113 -9.46 -13.05 -3.74
N ASP A 114 -10.15 -11.92 -3.62
CA ASP A 114 -10.25 -11.17 -2.37
C ASP A 114 -11.05 -11.97 -1.33
N GLN A 115 -10.37 -12.44 -0.30
CA GLN A 115 -11.00 -13.06 0.86
C GLN A 115 -11.04 -12.04 2.00
N ARG A 116 -12.24 -11.70 2.48
CA ARG A 116 -12.35 -10.89 3.70
C ARG A 116 -11.75 -11.67 4.87
N ALA A 117 -10.74 -11.09 5.52
CA ALA A 117 -10.28 -11.58 6.80
C ALA A 117 -11.49 -11.62 7.73
N ARG A 118 -11.88 -12.82 8.17
CA ARG A 118 -12.92 -12.98 9.19
C ARG A 118 -12.34 -12.34 10.44
N HIS A 119 -13.00 -11.31 10.96
CA HIS A 119 -12.66 -10.74 12.26
C HIS A 119 -12.63 -11.90 13.27
N ALA A 120 -11.46 -12.15 13.86
CA ALA A 120 -11.34 -12.98 15.05
C ALA A 120 -11.77 -12.17 16.27
#